data_AF-A0A8C1A6A7-F1
#
_entry.id   AF-A0A8C1A6A7-F1
#
_cell.length_a   1.000
_cell.length_b   1.000
_cell.length_c   1.000
_cell.angle_alpha   90.00
_cell.angle_beta   90.00
_cell.angle_gamma   90.00
#
_symmetry.space_group_name_H-M   'P 1'
#
loop_
_entity.id
_entity.type
_entity.pdbx_description
1 polymer ?
#
loop_
_entity_poly.entity_id
_entity_poly.type
_entity_poly.pdbx_seq_one_letter_code
_entity_poly.pdbx_strand_id
1 'polypeptide(L)'
;MTEFWLISAPGEKNCQQTWDKMNTATAQTNLSTNHKFNIPELKVNDSSLSIPVKTLYMADVLEDSRDKVQENLLANGVDLVTYVTRFHWDMAKYPIKQSLKNISEIMSKQVSQIDNDLKARASAYNSLKGNLQSLERKNVGSLLTRSLADIVKKEDFVLDSEYLITLLVVVPKTSYPDWEKTYETLSEMVVPRSTKLLFEDQDSGLFSVTLFRKAIDDFKHKARENKFMVRDFQYNEEEMKADKEEMTRLSTDKKKQFVCVQLSKFDSLLNIIKSSTMLLMKREKKISNDNNGQSASAPQGPLVRWLKVNFSEAFIAWIHIKALRVFTESVLRYGLPVNFQAMLLQPNRRNMKKLREVLQDLYKHLDSSGTVIDASMDIPGLNLSQQEYYPYVYYKIDCNLLDFK
;
A
#
# COMPACT_ATOMS: atom_id res chain seq x y z
N MET A 1 -12.73 -17.21 5.10
CA MET A 1 -12.23 -18.12 6.18
C MET A 1 -10.89 -18.64 5.72
N THR A 2 -9.81 -18.16 6.32
CA THR A 2 -8.44 -18.24 5.79
C THR A 2 -7.41 -18.49 6.88
N GLU A 3 -7.88 -18.75 8.11
CA GLU A 3 -7.00 -19.10 9.21
C GLU A 3 -6.68 -20.60 9.11
N PHE A 4 -5.39 -20.90 9.13
CA PHE A 4 -4.84 -22.23 9.17
C PHE A 4 -3.93 -22.39 10.38
N TRP A 5 -3.95 -23.58 10.97
CA TRP A 5 -3.09 -24.00 12.05
C TRP A 5 -2.09 -25.01 11.47
N LEU A 6 -0.84 -24.60 11.37
CA LEU A 6 0.26 -25.46 10.98
C LEU A 6 0.82 -26.12 12.24
N ILE A 7 0.62 -27.43 12.37
CA ILE A 7 1.10 -28.21 13.50
C ILE A 7 2.11 -29.26 13.04
N SER A 8 2.97 -29.68 13.96
CA SER A 8 3.82 -30.86 13.76
C SER A 8 3.79 -31.72 15.02
N ALA A 9 3.81 -33.04 14.80
CA ALA A 9 3.83 -34.05 15.85
C ALA A 9 4.77 -35.20 15.45
N PRO A 10 5.42 -35.87 16.42
CA PRO A 10 6.38 -36.93 16.12
C PRO A 10 5.69 -38.15 15.51
N GLY A 11 6.42 -38.87 14.67
CA GLY A 11 6.03 -40.18 14.17
C GLY A 11 6.34 -41.25 15.22
N GLU A 12 5.34 -41.81 15.89
CA GLU A 12 5.57 -42.87 16.88
C GLU A 12 6.26 -44.09 16.24
N LYS A 13 5.74 -44.57 15.10
CA LYS A 13 6.33 -45.66 14.28
C LYS A 13 6.52 -45.25 12.82
N ASN A 14 5.58 -44.51 12.25
CA ASN A 14 5.68 -43.87 10.96
C ASN A 14 4.89 -42.54 10.96
N CYS A 15 5.25 -41.61 10.09
CA CYS A 15 4.56 -40.31 9.99
C CYS A 15 3.08 -40.45 9.58
N GLN A 16 2.76 -41.52 8.84
CA GLN A 16 1.41 -41.81 8.38
C GLN A 16 0.43 -42.12 9.53
N GLN A 17 0.85 -42.87 10.54
CA GLN A 17 0.02 -43.16 11.71
C GLN A 17 -0.32 -41.88 12.48
N THR A 18 0.63 -40.96 12.63
CA THR A 18 0.39 -39.66 13.28
C THR A 18 -0.67 -38.86 12.52
N TRP A 19 -0.61 -38.85 11.19
CA TRP A 19 -1.63 -38.25 10.32
C TRP A 19 -3.01 -38.89 10.50
N ASP A 20 -3.08 -40.22 10.44
CA ASP A 20 -4.35 -40.96 10.53
C ASP A 20 -4.99 -40.82 11.93
N LYS A 21 -4.18 -40.82 12.99
CA LYS A 21 -4.61 -40.62 14.38
C LYS A 21 -5.23 -39.23 14.58
N MET A 22 -4.56 -38.18 14.09
CA MET A 22 -5.08 -36.81 14.14
C MET A 22 -6.34 -36.65 13.28
N ASN A 23 -6.35 -37.17 12.05
CA ASN A 23 -7.53 -37.11 11.19
C ASN A 23 -8.71 -37.82 11.81
N THR A 24 -8.51 -38.98 12.42
CA THR A 24 -9.58 -39.70 13.11
C THR A 24 -10.14 -38.87 14.26
N ALA A 25 -9.27 -38.28 15.10
CA ALA A 25 -9.69 -37.46 16.24
C ALA A 25 -10.46 -36.18 15.83
N THR A 26 -10.09 -35.57 14.70
CA THR A 26 -10.69 -34.31 14.22
C THR A 26 -11.89 -34.51 13.30
N ALA A 27 -11.95 -35.62 12.57
CA ALA A 27 -13.05 -35.97 11.65
C ALA A 27 -14.32 -36.41 12.40
N GLN A 28 -14.17 -37.10 13.54
CA GLN A 28 -15.30 -37.59 14.35
C GLN A 28 -16.34 -36.51 14.71
N THR A 29 -15.93 -35.24 14.77
CA THR A 29 -16.82 -34.12 15.11
C THR A 29 -16.72 -32.93 14.15
N ASN A 30 -16.20 -33.15 12.93
CA ASN A 30 -16.03 -32.15 11.87
C ASN A 30 -15.40 -30.83 12.38
N LEU A 31 -14.29 -30.96 13.12
CA LEU A 31 -13.64 -29.85 13.81
C LEU A 31 -12.75 -29.02 12.89
N SER A 32 -12.14 -29.65 11.89
CA SER A 32 -11.23 -29.01 10.93
C SER A 32 -11.15 -29.76 9.61
N THR A 33 -10.79 -29.03 8.55
CA THR A 33 -10.32 -29.62 7.29
C THR A 33 -8.81 -29.75 7.35
N ASN A 34 -8.25 -30.93 7.12
CA ASN A 34 -6.83 -31.18 7.31
C ASN A 34 -6.13 -31.46 5.98
N HIS A 35 -4.92 -30.93 5.83
CA HIS A 35 -4.03 -31.17 4.70
C HIS A 35 -2.65 -31.59 5.20
N LYS A 36 -2.00 -32.53 4.50
CA LYS A 36 -0.59 -32.82 4.78
C LYS A 36 0.26 -31.64 4.34
N PHE A 37 1.25 -31.29 5.16
CA PHE A 37 2.18 -30.21 4.84
C PHE A 37 3.56 -30.82 4.60
N ASN A 38 3.93 -30.98 3.33
CA ASN A 38 5.11 -31.76 2.93
C ASN A 38 6.39 -30.92 3.10
N ILE A 39 7.12 -31.18 4.18
CA ILE A 39 8.44 -30.58 4.44
C ILE A 39 9.51 -31.62 4.14
N PRO A 40 10.46 -31.34 3.23
CA PRO A 40 11.55 -32.28 2.94
C PRO A 40 12.53 -32.36 4.11
N GLU A 41 13.33 -33.42 4.14
CA GLU A 41 14.47 -33.49 5.05
C GLU A 41 15.52 -32.46 4.64
N LEU A 42 15.77 -31.50 5.54
CA LEU A 42 16.77 -30.46 5.34
C LEU A 42 18.04 -30.79 6.14
N LYS A 43 19.20 -30.37 5.62
CA LYS A 43 20.50 -30.68 6.23
C LYS A 43 20.71 -29.91 7.54
N VAL A 44 20.59 -30.60 8.68
CA VAL A 44 20.87 -30.06 10.02
C VAL A 44 22.35 -30.28 10.36
N ASN A 45 23.10 -29.20 10.58
CA ASN A 45 24.42 -29.25 11.23
C ASN A 45 24.27 -28.59 12.62
N ASP A 46 25.04 -29.00 13.64
CA ASP A 46 24.92 -28.49 15.04
C ASP A 46 24.91 -26.95 15.17
N SER A 47 25.57 -26.23 14.26
CA SER A 47 25.56 -24.75 14.20
C SER A 47 24.29 -24.12 13.61
N SER A 48 23.33 -24.93 13.14
CA SER A 48 22.04 -24.51 12.58
C SER A 48 20.92 -24.50 13.63
N LEU A 49 21.16 -25.10 14.79
CA LEU A 49 20.25 -25.11 15.92
C LEU A 49 20.19 -23.74 16.63
N SER A 50 21.24 -22.93 16.43
CA SER A 50 21.36 -21.57 16.90
C SER A 50 20.96 -20.54 15.83
N ILE A 51 20.01 -20.84 14.93
CA ILE A 51 19.36 -19.78 14.15
C ILE A 51 18.67 -18.88 15.20
N PRO A 52 19.26 -17.72 15.54
CA PRO A 52 18.84 -16.99 16.70
C PRO A 52 17.44 -16.47 16.43
N VAL A 53 16.63 -16.44 17.48
CA VAL A 53 15.55 -15.53 17.89
C VAL A 53 15.24 -14.29 16.99
N LYS A 54 16.09 -13.86 16.05
CA LYS A 54 15.84 -12.94 14.92
C LYS A 54 14.59 -13.22 14.09
N THR A 55 14.17 -14.47 13.97
CA THR A 55 12.88 -14.81 13.35
C THR A 55 11.68 -14.57 14.29
N LEU A 56 11.88 -14.50 15.61
CA LEU A 56 10.82 -14.40 16.61
C LEU A 56 10.23 -12.98 16.75
N TYR A 57 11.03 -11.93 16.55
CA TYR A 57 10.63 -10.53 16.83
C TYR A 57 9.67 -9.90 15.79
N MET A 58 9.32 -10.62 14.73
CA MET A 58 8.56 -10.07 13.60
C MET A 58 7.05 -10.34 13.68
N ALA A 59 6.52 -10.73 14.86
CA ALA A 59 5.19 -11.34 14.97
C ALA A 59 4.08 -10.48 15.59
N ASP A 60 4.36 -9.36 16.29
CA ASP A 60 3.34 -8.61 17.02
C ASP A 60 3.46 -7.10 16.78
N VAL A 61 2.86 -6.54 15.72
CA VAL A 61 2.61 -5.08 15.60
C VAL A 61 1.46 -4.77 14.60
N LEU A 62 0.29 -4.39 15.14
CA LEU A 62 -0.76 -3.44 14.66
C LEU A 62 -1.47 -3.71 13.31
N GLU A 63 -2.80 -3.84 13.21
CA GLU A 63 -3.92 -2.89 13.50
C GLU A 63 -3.89 -1.58 12.66
N ASP A 64 -4.33 -1.63 11.39
CA ASP A 64 -5.35 -0.70 10.87
C ASP A 64 -5.69 -0.89 9.37
N SER A 65 -7.00 -0.84 9.09
CA SER A 65 -7.71 -0.51 7.83
C SER A 65 -7.97 -1.58 6.75
N ARG A 66 -9.27 -1.76 6.48
CA ARG A 66 -9.94 -2.80 5.67
C ARG A 66 -10.37 -2.33 4.27
N ASP A 67 -10.58 -3.35 3.43
CA ASP A 67 -11.51 -3.47 2.30
C ASP A 67 -10.96 -3.42 0.85
N LYS A 68 -11.19 -4.55 0.15
CA LYS A 68 -11.24 -4.77 -1.32
C LYS A 68 -9.94 -5.10 -2.10
N VAL A 69 -8.97 -5.82 -1.52
CA VAL A 69 -7.78 -6.40 -2.25
C VAL A 69 -7.86 -7.93 -2.43
N GLN A 70 -9.04 -8.53 -2.32
CA GLN A 70 -9.13 -10.00 -2.27
C GLN A 70 -9.10 -10.69 -3.64
N GLU A 71 -9.40 -9.99 -4.74
CA GLU A 71 -9.72 -10.66 -6.02
C GLU A 71 -8.56 -10.86 -7.01
N ASN A 72 -7.31 -10.51 -6.68
CA ASN A 72 -6.23 -10.50 -7.69
C ASN A 72 -4.84 -10.91 -7.20
N LEU A 73 -4.73 -11.39 -5.96
CA LEU A 73 -3.46 -11.81 -5.37
C LEU A 73 -3.31 -13.33 -5.48
N LEU A 74 -2.40 -13.76 -6.35
CA LEU A 74 -2.11 -15.16 -6.62
C LEU A 74 -0.67 -15.46 -6.19
N ALA A 75 -0.44 -16.66 -5.67
CA ALA A 75 0.88 -17.24 -5.47
C ALA A 75 1.12 -18.29 -6.56
N ASN A 76 2.12 -18.08 -7.41
CA ASN A 76 2.39 -18.92 -8.60
C ASN A 76 1.16 -19.11 -9.50
N GLY A 77 0.32 -18.08 -9.65
CA GLY A 77 -0.88 -18.12 -10.50
C GLY A 77 -2.07 -18.87 -9.88
N VAL A 78 -1.95 -19.32 -8.62
CA VAL A 78 -3.00 -19.98 -7.86
C VAL A 78 -3.39 -19.10 -6.68
N ASP A 79 -4.64 -19.18 -6.21
CA ASP A 79 -5.05 -18.41 -5.03
C ASP A 79 -4.27 -18.84 -3.76
N LEU A 80 -4.20 -17.95 -2.78
CA LEU A 80 -3.36 -18.15 -1.59
C LEU A 80 -3.78 -19.36 -0.77
N VAL A 81 -5.09 -19.61 -0.66
CA VAL A 81 -5.62 -20.74 0.10
C VAL A 81 -5.24 -22.06 -0.58
N THR A 82 -5.44 -22.15 -1.89
CA THR A 82 -5.04 -23.34 -2.67
C THR A 82 -3.53 -23.54 -2.64
N TYR A 83 -2.72 -22.48 -2.69
CA TYR A 83 -1.27 -22.59 -2.57
C TYR A 83 -0.84 -23.21 -1.22
N VAL A 84 -1.40 -22.71 -0.10
CA VAL A 84 -1.03 -23.20 1.25
C VAL A 84 -1.51 -24.63 1.48
N THR A 85 -2.73 -24.96 1.04
CA THR A 85 -3.30 -26.32 1.19
C THR A 85 -2.63 -27.37 0.30
N ARG A 86 -1.98 -26.95 -0.79
CA ARG A 86 -1.20 -27.81 -1.70
C ARG A 86 0.28 -27.47 -1.67
N PHE A 87 0.78 -27.02 -0.54
CA PHE A 87 2.18 -26.61 -0.38
C PHE A 87 3.14 -27.75 -0.78
N HIS A 88 4.12 -27.39 -1.59
CA HIS A 88 5.28 -28.22 -1.90
C HIS A 88 6.52 -27.34 -1.80
N TRP A 89 7.60 -27.93 -1.28
CA TRP A 89 8.87 -27.22 -1.17
C TRP A 89 9.45 -26.91 -2.55
N ASP A 90 9.76 -25.64 -2.78
CA ASP A 90 10.40 -25.16 -4.00
C ASP A 90 11.90 -25.49 -3.99
N MET A 91 12.23 -26.69 -4.47
CA MET A 91 13.62 -27.17 -4.53
C MET A 91 14.49 -26.38 -5.52
N ALA A 92 13.87 -25.68 -6.47
CA ALA A 92 14.60 -24.85 -7.44
C ALA A 92 15.08 -23.56 -6.80
N LYS A 93 14.25 -22.92 -5.96
CA LYS A 93 14.60 -21.69 -5.23
C LYS A 93 15.35 -21.96 -3.92
N TYR A 94 14.99 -23.03 -3.21
CA TYR A 94 15.55 -23.38 -1.90
C TYR A 94 16.10 -24.81 -1.90
N PRO A 95 17.34 -25.03 -2.40
CA PRO A 95 17.85 -26.39 -2.58
C PRO A 95 18.10 -27.11 -1.24
N ILE A 96 17.47 -28.26 -1.05
CA ILE A 96 17.56 -29.07 0.19
C ILE A 96 18.97 -29.58 0.51
N LYS A 97 19.87 -29.58 -0.48
CA LYS A 97 21.28 -29.97 -0.34
C LYS A 97 22.12 -28.91 0.37
N GLN A 98 21.65 -27.66 0.42
CA GLN A 98 22.33 -26.57 1.11
C GLN A 98 22.07 -26.61 2.62
N SER A 99 22.92 -25.94 3.40
CA SER A 99 22.70 -25.79 4.83
C SER A 99 21.47 -24.94 5.11
N LEU A 100 20.81 -25.18 6.25
CA LEU A 100 19.70 -24.34 6.73
C LEU A 100 20.06 -22.86 6.79
N LYS A 101 21.29 -22.55 7.21
CA LYS A 101 21.83 -21.19 7.23
C LYS A 101 21.78 -20.55 5.84
N ASN A 102 22.32 -21.22 4.82
CA ASN A 102 22.34 -20.68 3.45
C ASN A 102 20.92 -20.50 2.90
N ILE A 103 20.02 -21.46 3.14
CA ILE A 103 18.61 -21.34 2.74
C ILE A 103 17.96 -20.12 3.39
N SER A 104 18.18 -19.91 4.69
CA SER A 104 17.65 -18.76 5.43
C SER A 104 18.21 -17.41 4.93
N GLU A 105 19.49 -17.38 4.52
CA GLU A 105 20.13 -16.20 3.95
C GLU A 105 19.56 -15.88 2.57
N ILE A 106 19.30 -16.89 1.72
CA ILE A 106 18.64 -16.71 0.41
C ILE A 106 17.26 -16.08 0.59
N MET A 107 16.43 -16.62 1.48
CA MET A 107 15.10 -16.08 1.79
C MET A 107 15.18 -14.65 2.32
N SER A 108 16.10 -14.39 3.25
CA SER A 108 16.29 -13.06 3.86
C SER A 108 16.70 -12.03 2.81
N LYS A 109 17.62 -12.39 1.90
CA LYS A 109 18.06 -11.52 0.80
C LYS A 109 16.94 -11.23 -0.18
N GLN A 110 16.16 -12.25 -0.56
CA GLN A 110 15.00 -12.11 -1.45
C GLN A 110 13.97 -11.14 -0.85
N VAL A 111 13.57 -11.34 0.41
CA VAL A 111 12.59 -10.47 1.09
C VAL A 111 13.12 -9.04 1.23
N SER A 112 14.40 -8.88 1.60
CA SER A 112 15.05 -7.57 1.71
C SER A 112 15.11 -6.82 0.38
N GLN A 113 15.38 -7.52 -0.73
CA GLN A 113 15.40 -6.93 -2.06
C GLN A 113 14.00 -6.46 -2.47
N ILE A 114 12.97 -7.29 -2.26
CA ILE A 114 11.57 -6.93 -2.53
C ILE A 114 11.16 -5.68 -1.74
N ASP A 115 11.53 -5.60 -0.46
CA ASP A 115 11.25 -4.46 0.41
C ASP A 115 11.95 -3.17 -0.07
N ASN A 116 13.24 -3.25 -0.40
CA ASN A 116 14.01 -2.10 -0.90
C ASN A 116 13.43 -1.58 -2.23
N ASP A 117 13.12 -2.46 -3.17
CA ASP A 117 12.55 -2.09 -4.46
C ASP A 117 11.15 -1.48 -4.29
N LEU A 118 10.35 -2.00 -3.36
CA LEU A 118 9.04 -1.44 -3.04
C LEU A 118 9.16 -0.04 -2.46
N LYS A 119 10.08 0.17 -1.50
CA LYS A 119 10.34 1.48 -0.89
C LYS A 119 10.79 2.50 -1.93
N ALA A 120 11.69 2.11 -2.84
CA ALA A 120 12.13 2.98 -3.94
C ALA A 120 10.96 3.38 -4.86
N ARG A 121 10.12 2.43 -5.27
CA ARG A 121 8.94 2.69 -6.12
C ARG A 121 7.89 3.54 -5.41
N ALA A 122 7.67 3.31 -4.11
CA ALA A 122 6.73 4.08 -3.30
C ALA A 122 7.20 5.53 -3.11
N SER A 123 8.49 5.75 -2.89
CA SER A 123 9.09 7.09 -2.82
C SER A 123 8.90 7.85 -4.13
N ALA A 124 9.22 7.22 -5.27
CA ALA A 124 9.02 7.82 -6.59
C ALA A 124 7.54 8.19 -6.83
N TYR A 125 6.60 7.34 -6.40
CA TYR A 125 5.17 7.63 -6.47
C TYR A 125 4.78 8.85 -5.62
N ASN A 126 5.23 8.92 -4.37
CA ASN A 126 4.89 10.02 -3.47
C ASN A 126 5.45 11.36 -3.97
N SER A 127 6.67 11.35 -4.52
CA SER A 127 7.26 12.54 -5.15
C SER A 127 6.45 13.00 -6.36
N LEU A 128 6.08 12.08 -7.26
CA LEU A 128 5.29 12.42 -8.45
C LEU A 128 3.88 12.91 -8.08
N LYS A 129 3.25 12.28 -7.08
CA LYS A 129 1.96 12.72 -6.52
C LYS A 129 2.07 14.12 -5.89
N GLY A 130 3.11 14.37 -5.10
CA GLY A 130 3.36 15.66 -4.46
C GLY A 130 3.57 16.79 -5.46
N ASN A 131 4.38 16.54 -6.50
CA ASN A 131 4.61 17.50 -7.59
C ASN A 131 3.31 17.84 -8.32
N LEU A 132 2.54 16.80 -8.69
CA LEU A 132 1.26 16.99 -9.37
C LEU A 132 0.24 17.73 -8.51
N GLN A 133 0.13 17.39 -7.21
CA GLN A 133 -0.77 18.10 -6.29
C GLN A 133 -0.35 19.57 -6.10
N SER A 134 0.95 19.85 -6.09
CA SER A 134 1.48 21.23 -6.04
C SER A 134 1.07 22.04 -7.28
N LEU A 135 1.20 21.46 -8.48
CA LEU A 135 0.74 22.10 -9.72
C LEU A 135 -0.80 22.24 -9.75
N GLU A 136 -1.56 21.23 -9.33
CA GLU A 136 -3.03 21.31 -9.27
C GLU A 136 -3.49 22.45 -8.34
N ARG A 137 -2.84 22.64 -7.19
CA ARG A 137 -3.16 23.74 -6.26
C ARG A 137 -2.93 25.11 -6.88
N LYS A 138 -1.98 25.28 -7.80
CA LYS A 138 -1.77 26.56 -8.50
C LYS A 138 -2.95 26.91 -9.43
N ASN A 139 -3.66 25.90 -9.94
CA ASN A 139 -4.77 26.09 -10.87
C ASN A 139 -6.15 26.07 -10.19
N VAL A 140 -6.21 25.82 -8.88
CA VAL A 140 -7.46 25.72 -8.11
C VAL A 140 -7.51 26.83 -7.06
N GLY A 141 -8.56 27.65 -7.08
CA GLY A 141 -8.75 28.75 -6.14
C GLY A 141 -9.66 29.84 -6.73
N SER A 142 -9.88 30.91 -5.97
CA SER A 142 -10.60 32.09 -6.50
C SER A 142 -9.75 32.82 -7.54
N LEU A 143 -10.39 33.62 -8.40
CA LEU A 143 -9.70 34.46 -9.40
C LEU A 143 -8.61 35.38 -8.83
N LEU A 144 -8.66 35.67 -7.53
CA LEU A 144 -7.67 36.49 -6.83
C LEU A 144 -6.33 35.77 -6.62
N THR A 145 -6.31 34.44 -6.56
CA THR A 145 -5.11 33.67 -6.17
C THR A 145 -4.71 32.60 -7.18
N ARG A 146 -5.67 32.05 -7.96
CA ARG A 146 -5.37 31.01 -8.96
C ARG A 146 -4.48 31.55 -10.08
N SER A 147 -3.77 30.64 -10.72
CA SER A 147 -3.16 30.92 -12.03
C SER A 147 -4.24 31.33 -13.03
N LEU A 148 -3.93 32.36 -13.80
CA LEU A 148 -4.78 32.84 -14.91
C LEU A 148 -4.37 32.19 -16.23
N ALA A 149 -3.30 31.38 -16.21
CA ALA A 149 -2.69 30.80 -17.38
C ALA A 149 -3.63 29.93 -18.22
N ASP A 150 -4.56 29.25 -17.55
CA ASP A 150 -5.55 28.39 -18.18
C ASP A 150 -6.84 29.10 -18.59
N ILE A 151 -6.98 30.38 -18.20
CA ILE A 151 -8.15 31.21 -18.48
C ILE A 151 -7.93 32.10 -19.71
N VAL A 152 -6.79 32.79 -19.74
CA VAL A 152 -6.55 33.88 -20.70
C VAL A 152 -5.98 33.35 -22.01
N LYS A 153 -6.29 34.03 -23.12
CA LYS A 153 -5.80 33.67 -24.45
C LYS A 153 -4.97 34.80 -25.04
N LYS A 154 -4.20 34.48 -26.09
CA LYS A 154 -3.38 35.46 -26.82
C LYS A 154 -4.20 36.66 -27.32
N GLU A 155 -5.42 36.39 -27.79
CA GLU A 155 -6.31 37.39 -28.35
C GLU A 155 -6.84 38.40 -27.31
N ASP A 156 -6.72 38.08 -26.02
CA ASP A 156 -7.18 38.97 -24.95
C ASP A 156 -6.16 40.07 -24.63
N PHE A 157 -4.94 40.03 -25.20
CA PHE A 157 -3.87 40.98 -24.92
C PHE A 157 -3.41 41.74 -26.17
N VAL A 158 -3.14 43.03 -25.99
CA VAL A 158 -2.33 43.80 -26.93
C VAL A 158 -0.85 43.49 -26.69
N LEU A 159 -0.25 42.69 -27.58
CA LEU A 159 1.17 42.33 -27.55
C LEU A 159 2.02 43.32 -28.36
N ASP A 160 3.32 43.36 -28.07
CA ASP A 160 4.33 44.12 -28.83
C ASP A 160 4.07 45.63 -28.99
N SER A 161 3.23 46.21 -28.13
CA SER A 161 3.00 47.65 -28.11
C SER A 161 3.93 48.37 -27.12
N GLU A 162 4.63 49.38 -27.63
CA GLU A 162 5.47 50.27 -26.82
C GLU A 162 4.64 51.13 -25.85
N TYR A 163 3.39 51.46 -26.23
CA TYR A 163 2.58 52.43 -25.49
C TYR A 163 1.39 51.81 -24.79
N LEU A 164 0.81 50.73 -25.31
CA LEU A 164 -0.37 50.09 -24.75
C LEU A 164 0.00 48.85 -23.94
N ILE A 165 -0.80 48.58 -22.93
CA ILE A 165 -0.77 47.35 -22.14
C ILE A 165 -2.20 46.91 -21.84
N THR A 166 -2.40 45.61 -21.75
CA THR A 166 -3.66 45.05 -21.24
C THR A 166 -3.45 44.56 -19.81
N LEU A 167 -4.28 45.04 -18.89
CA LEU A 167 -4.33 44.59 -17.51
C LEU A 167 -5.53 43.66 -17.29
N LEU A 168 -5.40 42.78 -16.31
CA LEU A 168 -6.47 41.90 -15.86
C LEU A 168 -7.01 42.40 -14.52
N VAL A 169 -8.33 42.53 -14.40
CA VAL A 169 -8.99 43.09 -13.23
C VAL A 169 -10.05 42.12 -12.74
N VAL A 170 -9.97 41.76 -11.46
CA VAL A 170 -10.98 40.97 -10.76
C VAL A 170 -12.00 41.92 -10.15
N VAL A 171 -13.24 41.77 -10.58
CA VAL A 171 -14.38 42.60 -10.19
C VAL A 171 -15.41 41.71 -9.48
N PRO A 172 -15.94 42.07 -8.30
CA PRO A 172 -17.03 41.34 -7.68
C PRO A 172 -18.30 41.38 -8.54
N LYS A 173 -19.08 40.29 -8.59
CA LYS A 173 -20.33 40.23 -9.37
C LYS A 173 -21.31 41.35 -9.05
N THR A 174 -21.38 41.74 -7.77
CA THR A 174 -22.23 42.83 -7.29
C THR A 174 -21.88 44.19 -7.91
N SER A 175 -20.68 44.34 -8.45
CA SER A 175 -20.13 45.60 -8.94
C SER A 175 -19.83 45.61 -10.44
N TYR A 176 -20.33 44.64 -11.21
CA TYR A 176 -20.22 44.67 -12.68
C TYR A 176 -20.83 45.92 -13.31
N PRO A 177 -22.05 46.36 -12.90
CA PRO A 177 -22.63 47.57 -13.49
C PRO A 177 -21.81 48.82 -13.19
N ASP A 178 -21.15 48.86 -12.03
CA ASP A 178 -20.28 49.96 -11.63
C ASP A 178 -18.99 49.93 -12.43
N TRP A 179 -18.39 48.75 -12.62
CA TRP A 179 -17.21 48.57 -13.46
C TRP A 179 -17.45 49.09 -14.88
N GLU A 180 -18.49 48.61 -15.56
CA GLU A 180 -18.79 49.00 -16.95
C GLU A 180 -19.00 50.51 -17.11
N LYS A 181 -19.57 51.18 -16.11
CA LYS A 181 -19.80 52.63 -16.15
C LYS A 181 -18.56 53.45 -15.84
N THR A 182 -17.66 52.94 -15.00
CA THR A 182 -16.60 53.76 -14.38
C THR A 182 -15.22 53.51 -14.96
N TYR A 183 -14.93 52.31 -15.49
CA TYR A 183 -13.57 51.90 -15.85
C TYR A 183 -12.90 52.84 -16.86
N GLU A 184 -13.65 53.38 -17.82
CA GLU A 184 -13.14 54.31 -18.84
C GLU A 184 -12.67 55.64 -18.24
N THR A 185 -13.23 56.02 -17.10
CA THR A 185 -12.95 57.30 -16.42
C THR A 185 -12.06 57.15 -15.19
N LEU A 186 -11.63 55.92 -14.85
CA LEU A 186 -10.71 55.71 -13.73
C LEU A 186 -9.40 56.46 -13.97
N SER A 187 -8.85 56.46 -15.18
CA SER A 187 -7.67 57.27 -15.51
C SER A 187 -7.77 57.84 -16.93
N GLU A 188 -7.11 58.96 -17.19
CA GLU A 188 -7.23 59.72 -18.45
C GLU A 188 -6.80 58.92 -19.70
N MET A 189 -5.93 57.92 -19.54
CA MET A 189 -5.36 57.14 -20.64
C MET A 189 -5.88 55.70 -20.71
N VAL A 190 -7.15 55.47 -20.38
CA VAL A 190 -7.83 54.20 -20.62
C VAL A 190 -8.41 54.18 -22.03
N VAL A 191 -8.28 53.06 -22.74
CA VAL A 191 -8.90 52.89 -24.07
C VAL A 191 -10.39 52.59 -23.89
N PRO A 192 -11.31 53.43 -24.40
CA PRO A 192 -12.75 53.19 -24.29
C PRO A 192 -13.17 51.91 -25.02
N ARG A 193 -14.22 51.25 -24.54
CA ARG A 193 -14.75 49.97 -25.04
C ARG A 193 -13.72 48.83 -25.14
N SER A 194 -12.63 48.92 -24.39
CA SER A 194 -11.58 47.88 -24.35
C SER A 194 -11.86 46.75 -23.36
N THR A 195 -12.82 46.91 -22.45
CA THR A 195 -13.07 45.88 -21.44
C THR A 195 -13.83 44.68 -21.99
N LYS A 196 -13.44 43.48 -21.54
CA LYS A 196 -14.09 42.22 -21.91
C LYS A 196 -14.07 41.26 -20.72
N LEU A 197 -15.20 40.62 -20.43
CA LEU A 197 -15.27 39.53 -19.44
C LEU A 197 -14.61 38.27 -20.03
N LEU A 198 -13.53 37.79 -19.39
CA LEU A 198 -12.79 36.62 -19.82
C LEU A 198 -13.28 35.33 -19.13
N PHE A 199 -13.58 35.43 -17.84
CA PHE A 199 -14.03 34.30 -17.03
C PHE A 199 -14.81 34.80 -15.82
N GLU A 200 -15.78 34.01 -15.37
CA GLU A 200 -16.61 34.29 -14.20
C GLU A 200 -16.58 33.08 -13.26
N ASP A 201 -16.27 33.30 -11.97
CA ASP A 201 -16.38 32.28 -10.92
C ASP A 201 -17.68 32.44 -10.12
N GLN A 202 -17.76 31.91 -8.89
CA GLN A 202 -18.98 32.05 -8.08
C GLN A 202 -19.21 33.49 -7.58
N ASP A 203 -18.14 34.24 -7.32
CA ASP A 203 -18.18 35.51 -6.57
C ASP A 203 -17.73 36.72 -7.40
N SER A 204 -16.86 36.51 -8.40
CA SER A 204 -16.16 37.56 -9.15
C SER A 204 -15.99 37.21 -10.64
N GLY A 205 -15.71 38.24 -11.44
CA GLY A 205 -15.35 38.13 -12.85
C GLY A 205 -13.96 38.67 -13.12
N LEU A 206 -13.27 38.04 -14.07
CA LEU A 206 -11.99 38.50 -14.60
C LEU A 206 -12.23 39.27 -15.88
N PHE A 207 -11.95 40.57 -15.85
CA PHE A 207 -12.06 41.46 -17.01
C PHE A 207 -10.68 41.81 -17.53
N SER A 208 -10.55 41.96 -18.85
CA SER A 208 -9.41 42.68 -19.45
C SER A 208 -9.73 44.17 -19.53
N VAL A 209 -8.69 45.00 -19.57
CA VAL A 209 -8.77 46.44 -19.89
C VAL A 209 -7.47 46.88 -20.55
N THR A 210 -7.56 47.64 -21.64
CA THR A 210 -6.39 48.19 -22.33
C THR A 210 -6.22 49.67 -21.98
N LEU A 211 -5.01 50.06 -21.64
CA LEU A 211 -4.65 51.44 -21.30
C LEU A 211 -3.20 51.73 -21.69
N PHE A 212 -2.82 53.01 -21.63
CA PHE A 212 -1.44 53.40 -21.86
C PHE A 212 -0.56 53.02 -20.67
N ARG A 213 0.67 52.57 -20.94
CA ARG A 213 1.64 52.14 -19.91
C ARG A 213 1.90 53.21 -18.85
N LYS A 214 1.86 54.49 -19.22
CA LYS A 214 2.08 55.62 -18.29
C LYS A 214 0.97 55.76 -17.24
N ALA A 215 -0.21 55.20 -17.46
CA ALA A 215 -1.35 55.28 -16.54
C ALA A 215 -1.52 54.02 -15.66
N ILE A 216 -0.63 53.03 -15.73
CA ILE A 216 -0.78 51.76 -14.98
C ILE A 216 -0.94 52.01 -13.48
N ASP A 217 -0.07 52.82 -12.89
CA ASP A 217 -0.06 53.02 -11.44
C ASP A 217 -1.26 53.83 -10.95
N ASP A 218 -1.64 54.89 -11.67
CA ASP A 218 -2.86 55.69 -11.37
C ASP A 218 -4.12 54.83 -11.49
N PHE A 219 -4.21 54.02 -12.55
CA PHE A 219 -5.31 53.09 -12.76
C PHE A 219 -5.38 52.04 -11.65
N LYS A 220 -4.25 51.42 -11.29
CA LYS A 220 -4.18 50.43 -10.19
C LYS A 220 -4.60 51.04 -8.86
N HIS A 221 -4.23 52.28 -8.59
CA HIS A 221 -4.60 52.97 -7.36
C HIS A 221 -6.12 53.18 -7.28
N LYS A 222 -6.71 53.81 -8.30
CA LYS A 222 -8.14 54.10 -8.34
C LYS A 222 -9.02 52.86 -8.48
N ALA A 223 -8.52 51.82 -9.15
CA ALA A 223 -9.18 50.51 -9.18
C ALA A 223 -9.32 49.94 -7.76
N ARG A 224 -8.25 50.00 -6.94
CA ARG A 224 -8.29 49.53 -5.54
C ARG A 224 -9.24 50.34 -4.67
N GLU A 225 -9.32 51.67 -4.86
CA GLU A 225 -10.30 52.53 -4.15
C GLU A 225 -11.74 52.10 -4.44
N ASN A 226 -12.01 51.66 -5.67
CA ASN A 226 -13.31 51.12 -6.08
C ASN A 226 -13.47 49.61 -5.80
N LYS A 227 -12.57 49.02 -5.02
CA LYS A 227 -12.55 47.58 -4.65
C LYS A 227 -12.38 46.63 -5.84
N PHE A 228 -11.83 47.11 -6.95
CA PHE A 228 -11.41 46.30 -8.08
C PHE A 228 -9.95 45.87 -7.89
N MET A 229 -9.66 44.58 -8.04
CA MET A 229 -8.31 44.06 -7.84
C MET A 229 -7.62 43.82 -9.18
N VAL A 230 -6.60 44.62 -9.50
CA VAL A 230 -5.75 44.38 -10.68
C VAL A 230 -4.77 43.24 -10.40
N ARG A 231 -4.77 42.21 -11.24
CA ARG A 231 -3.84 41.08 -11.18
C ARG A 231 -2.56 41.43 -11.93
N ASP A 232 -1.43 41.24 -11.27
CA ASP A 232 -0.12 41.31 -11.92
C ASP A 232 0.06 40.04 -12.76
N PHE A 233 -0.14 40.19 -14.07
CA PHE A 233 -0.01 39.11 -15.04
C PHE A 233 0.62 39.66 -16.32
N GLN A 234 1.65 38.98 -16.80
CA GLN A 234 2.29 39.28 -18.07
C GLN A 234 2.11 38.07 -18.98
N TYR A 235 1.50 38.29 -20.15
CA TYR A 235 1.30 37.21 -21.10
C TYR A 235 2.64 36.80 -21.72
N ASN A 236 3.05 35.55 -21.46
CA ASN A 236 4.24 34.94 -22.05
C ASN A 236 3.87 33.56 -22.62
N GLU A 237 3.83 33.44 -23.94
CA GLU A 237 3.41 32.22 -24.63
C GLU A 237 4.31 31.02 -24.32
N GLU A 238 5.62 31.25 -24.15
CA GLU A 238 6.60 30.20 -23.88
C GLU A 238 6.44 29.61 -22.48
N GLU A 239 6.32 30.46 -21.46
CA GLU A 239 6.17 30.05 -20.06
C GLU A 239 4.85 29.30 -19.84
N MET A 240 3.77 29.83 -20.40
CA MET A 240 2.43 29.26 -20.31
C MET A 240 2.34 27.87 -20.97
N LYS A 241 3.01 27.73 -22.12
CA LYS A 241 3.10 26.46 -22.83
C LYS A 241 3.95 25.46 -22.03
N ALA A 242 5.08 25.89 -21.48
CA ALA A 242 5.95 25.05 -20.65
C ALA A 242 5.21 24.51 -19.41
N ASP A 243 4.45 25.35 -18.70
CA ASP A 243 3.66 24.96 -17.53
C ASP A 243 2.58 23.92 -17.90
N LYS A 244 1.88 24.14 -19.02
CA LYS A 244 0.84 23.22 -19.50
C LYS A 244 1.43 21.88 -19.97
N GLU A 245 2.58 21.92 -20.65
CA GLU A 245 3.31 20.73 -21.06
C GLU A 245 3.83 19.96 -19.84
N GLU A 246 4.34 20.64 -18.82
CA GLU A 246 4.78 20.01 -17.57
C GLU A 246 3.62 19.34 -16.82
N MET A 247 2.49 20.02 -16.68
CA MET A 247 1.29 19.45 -16.05
C MET A 247 0.78 18.22 -16.81
N THR A 248 0.77 18.29 -18.14
CA THR A 248 0.36 17.18 -19.01
C THR A 248 1.37 16.02 -18.92
N ARG A 249 2.67 16.32 -18.89
CA ARG A 249 3.75 15.34 -18.73
C ARG A 249 3.61 14.62 -17.39
N LEU A 250 3.51 15.34 -16.27
CA LEU A 250 3.36 14.74 -14.94
C LEU A 250 2.08 13.89 -14.80
N SER A 251 0.96 14.36 -15.35
CA SER A 251 -0.29 13.58 -15.38
C SER A 251 -0.16 12.33 -16.25
N THR A 252 0.52 12.44 -17.39
CA THR A 252 0.77 11.31 -18.28
C THR A 252 1.75 10.33 -17.67
N ASP A 253 2.80 10.77 -16.98
CA ASP A 253 3.77 9.90 -16.30
C ASP A 253 3.12 9.17 -15.14
N LYS A 254 2.25 9.86 -14.36
CA LYS A 254 1.36 9.22 -13.38
C LYS A 254 0.52 8.13 -14.04
N LYS A 255 -0.13 8.44 -15.17
CA LYS A 255 -0.97 7.46 -15.87
C LYS A 255 -0.13 6.31 -16.42
N LYS A 256 0.97 6.55 -17.14
CA LYS A 256 1.81 5.53 -17.78
C LYS A 256 2.42 4.56 -16.78
N GLN A 257 2.93 5.06 -15.65
CA GLN A 257 3.47 4.19 -14.62
C GLN A 257 2.37 3.36 -13.94
N PHE A 258 1.13 3.85 -13.92
CA PHE A 258 0.08 3.39 -13.01
C PHE A 258 -1.30 3.15 -13.66
N VAL A 259 -1.35 2.85 -14.96
CA VAL A 259 -2.60 2.51 -15.68
C VAL A 259 -3.28 1.36 -14.93
N CYS A 260 -4.59 1.47 -14.69
CA CYS A 260 -5.41 0.40 -14.12
C CYS A 260 -4.96 -0.06 -12.72
N VAL A 261 -5.25 0.77 -11.71
CA VAL A 261 -5.83 0.37 -10.41
C VAL A 261 -6.16 1.64 -9.61
N GLN A 262 -7.36 1.74 -9.03
CA GLN A 262 -7.73 2.81 -8.10
C GLN A 262 -6.64 2.94 -7.02
N LEU A 263 -6.11 4.15 -6.82
CA LEU A 263 -4.99 4.46 -5.92
C LEU A 263 -5.13 3.89 -4.50
N SER A 264 -6.36 3.71 -4.01
CA SER A 264 -6.67 3.07 -2.71
C SER A 264 -6.19 1.61 -2.59
N LYS A 265 -6.11 0.88 -3.71
CA LYS A 265 -5.65 -0.52 -3.74
C LYS A 265 -4.13 -0.63 -3.69
N PHE A 266 -3.39 0.40 -4.12
CA PHE A 266 -1.93 0.46 -4.04
C PHE A 266 -1.47 0.61 -2.60
N ASP A 267 -2.11 1.50 -1.84
CA ASP A 267 -1.82 1.68 -0.41
C ASP A 267 -2.06 0.40 0.38
N SER A 268 -3.09 -0.38 0.02
CA SER A 268 -3.38 -1.67 0.66
C SER A 268 -2.35 -2.76 0.32
N LEU A 269 -1.86 -2.84 -0.93
CA LEU A 269 -0.78 -3.75 -1.34
C LEU A 269 0.58 -3.35 -0.73
N LEU A 270 0.83 -2.05 -0.65
CA LEU A 270 1.98 -1.46 0.04
C LEU A 270 1.92 -1.78 1.54
N ASN A 271 0.73 -1.73 2.16
CA ASN A 271 0.51 -2.10 3.55
C ASN A 271 0.69 -3.61 3.77
N ILE A 272 0.24 -4.46 2.85
CA ILE A 272 0.46 -5.91 2.88
C ILE A 272 1.96 -6.26 2.86
N ILE A 273 2.76 -5.60 2.02
CA ILE A 273 4.19 -5.85 1.95
C ILE A 273 4.94 -5.18 3.12
N LYS A 274 4.53 -3.97 3.53
CA LYS A 274 5.00 -3.31 4.77
C LYS A 274 4.63 -4.09 6.03
N SER A 275 3.56 -4.90 6.02
CA SER A 275 3.21 -5.82 7.11
C SER A 275 4.25 -6.92 7.30
N SER A 276 5.17 -7.10 6.34
CA SER A 276 6.35 -7.96 6.47
C SER A 276 7.62 -7.19 6.88
N THR A 277 7.66 -5.84 6.94
CA THR A 277 8.89 -5.04 7.13
C THR A 277 8.80 -3.65 7.84
N MET A 278 7.66 -3.23 8.41
CA MET A 278 7.47 -2.08 9.33
C MET A 278 7.63 -0.61 8.80
N LEU A 279 6.59 0.19 9.16
CA LEU A 279 6.45 1.63 9.51
C LEU A 279 6.82 2.78 8.55
N LEU A 280 5.80 3.55 8.09
CA LEU A 280 5.63 5.00 8.37
C LEU A 280 4.40 5.65 7.65
N MET A 281 3.72 6.50 8.44
CA MET A 281 2.92 7.71 8.15
C MET A 281 1.44 7.63 7.70
N LYS A 282 0.70 8.57 8.30
CA LYS A 282 -0.74 8.70 8.52
C LYS A 282 -1.42 9.62 7.48
N ARG A 283 -2.65 9.24 7.12
CA ARG A 283 -3.87 10.03 6.83
C ARG A 283 -3.87 11.18 5.80
N GLU A 284 -4.79 11.08 4.83
CA GLU A 284 -5.69 12.17 4.42
C GLU A 284 -7.02 11.64 3.82
N LYS A 285 -8.13 12.33 4.14
CA LYS A 285 -9.55 12.15 3.69
C LYS A 285 -9.66 12.44 2.16
N LYS A 286 -10.62 11.99 1.34
CA LYS A 286 -12.10 12.07 1.41
C LYS A 286 -12.73 11.55 0.07
N ILE A 287 -14.04 11.26 0.13
CA ILE A 287 -15.12 11.32 -0.91
C ILE A 287 -15.28 10.18 -1.93
N SER A 288 -16.54 9.72 -1.94
CA SER A 288 -17.31 8.76 -2.72
C SER A 288 -17.52 9.08 -4.21
N ASN A 289 -17.56 8.03 -5.06
CA ASN A 289 -18.81 7.60 -5.73
C ASN A 289 -18.66 6.29 -6.54
N ASP A 290 -19.73 5.49 -6.46
CA ASP A 290 -20.25 4.36 -7.25
C ASP A 290 -20.07 4.46 -8.79
N ASN A 291 -20.21 3.43 -9.66
CA ASN A 291 -20.60 2.02 -9.57
C ASN A 291 -20.20 1.28 -10.88
N ASN A 292 -20.04 -0.05 -10.78
CA ASN A 292 -20.28 -1.16 -11.74
C ASN A 292 -19.86 -1.13 -13.23
N GLY A 293 -19.27 -2.26 -13.66
CA GLY A 293 -19.47 -2.83 -15.01
C GLY A 293 -18.27 -3.53 -15.65
N GLN A 294 -18.24 -4.87 -15.58
CA GLN A 294 -17.57 -5.81 -16.50
C GLN A 294 -16.06 -5.66 -16.76
N SER A 295 -15.26 -6.51 -16.10
CA SER A 295 -13.80 -6.55 -16.24
C SER A 295 -13.32 -7.31 -17.48
N ALA A 296 -13.32 -6.65 -18.64
CA ALA A 296 -12.25 -6.90 -19.61
C ALA A 296 -10.96 -6.39 -18.97
N SER A 297 -9.93 -7.23 -18.84
CA SER A 297 -8.69 -6.87 -18.15
C SER A 297 -7.97 -5.75 -18.92
N ALA A 298 -8.24 -4.51 -18.54
CA ALA A 298 -7.50 -3.35 -19.02
C ALA A 298 -6.00 -3.60 -18.79
N PRO A 299 -5.12 -3.16 -19.73
CA PRO A 299 -3.69 -3.33 -19.58
C PRO A 299 -3.24 -2.71 -18.26
N GLN A 300 -2.82 -3.58 -17.33
CA GLN A 300 -2.34 -3.19 -16.01
C GLN A 300 -0.98 -2.52 -16.17
N GLY A 301 -0.81 -1.37 -15.52
CA GLY A 301 0.39 -0.56 -15.57
C GLY A 301 1.60 -1.33 -15.02
N PRO A 302 2.83 -0.94 -15.42
CA PRO A 302 4.06 -1.64 -15.04
C PRO A 302 4.21 -1.86 -13.52
N LEU A 303 3.77 -0.91 -12.70
CA LEU A 303 3.82 -1.05 -11.25
C LEU A 303 2.90 -2.16 -10.73
N VAL A 304 1.67 -2.24 -11.22
CA VAL A 304 0.69 -3.23 -10.75
C VAL A 304 1.17 -4.64 -11.11
N ARG A 305 1.72 -4.81 -12.31
CA ARG A 305 2.35 -6.06 -12.72
C ARG A 305 3.53 -6.42 -11.81
N TRP A 306 4.40 -5.45 -11.52
CA TRP A 306 5.53 -5.65 -10.62
C TRP A 306 5.06 -6.06 -9.21
N LEU A 307 4.05 -5.38 -8.65
CA LEU A 307 3.50 -5.72 -7.33
C LEU A 307 2.92 -7.13 -7.27
N LYS A 308 2.16 -7.56 -8.28
CA LYS A 308 1.59 -8.91 -8.32
C LYS A 308 2.67 -9.98 -8.29
N VAL A 309 3.73 -9.80 -9.09
CA VAL A 309 4.87 -10.72 -9.13
C VAL A 309 5.58 -10.75 -7.78
N ASN A 310 5.91 -9.58 -7.23
CA ASN A 310 6.67 -9.50 -5.97
C ASN A 310 5.85 -9.93 -4.75
N PHE A 311 4.54 -9.71 -4.76
CA PHE A 311 3.64 -10.27 -3.76
C PHE A 311 3.64 -11.80 -3.78
N SER A 312 3.52 -12.40 -4.98
CA SER A 312 3.60 -13.86 -5.14
C SER A 312 4.91 -14.39 -4.57
N GLU A 313 6.03 -13.78 -4.94
CA GLU A 313 7.37 -14.16 -4.46
C GLU A 313 7.51 -14.01 -2.93
N ALA A 314 7.03 -12.91 -2.35
CA ALA A 314 7.06 -12.68 -0.92
C ALA A 314 6.17 -13.67 -0.14
N PHE A 315 4.97 -13.98 -0.65
CA PHE A 315 4.07 -14.95 -0.05
C PHE A 315 4.66 -16.36 -0.07
N ILE A 316 5.25 -16.76 -1.21
CA ILE A 316 5.95 -18.04 -1.35
C ILE A 316 7.09 -18.12 -0.33
N ALA A 317 7.94 -17.10 -0.24
CA ALA A 317 9.03 -17.04 0.72
C ALA A 317 8.52 -17.13 2.18
N TRP A 318 7.42 -16.45 2.51
CA TRP A 318 6.82 -16.48 3.84
C TRP A 318 6.36 -17.89 4.24
N ILE A 319 5.67 -18.62 3.36
CA ILE A 319 5.25 -19.99 3.61
C ILE A 319 6.46 -20.93 3.78
N HIS A 320 7.53 -20.73 2.99
CA HIS A 320 8.76 -21.52 3.15
C HIS A 320 9.49 -21.20 4.47
N ILE A 321 9.47 -19.94 4.93
CA ILE A 321 9.98 -19.59 6.26
C ILE A 321 9.17 -20.27 7.37
N LYS A 322 7.84 -20.35 7.24
CA LYS A 322 6.99 -21.10 8.18
C LYS A 322 7.33 -22.59 8.17
N ALA A 323 7.51 -23.19 7.00
CA ALA A 323 7.96 -24.58 6.85
C ALA A 323 9.32 -24.81 7.53
N LEU A 324 10.27 -23.89 7.32
CA LEU A 324 11.59 -23.95 7.93
C LEU A 324 11.53 -23.86 9.45
N ARG A 325 10.67 -22.99 10.01
CA ARG A 325 10.47 -22.89 11.46
C ARG A 325 9.89 -24.17 12.05
N VAL A 326 8.87 -24.74 11.41
CA VAL A 326 8.25 -26.00 11.85
C VAL A 326 9.28 -27.13 11.82
N PHE A 327 10.11 -27.19 10.78
CA PHE A 327 11.20 -28.14 10.69
C PHE A 327 12.18 -28.00 11.85
N THR A 328 12.76 -26.81 12.06
CA THR A 328 13.75 -26.56 13.10
C THR A 328 13.20 -26.84 14.49
N GLU A 329 11.96 -26.41 14.78
CA GLU A 329 11.34 -26.64 16.07
C GLU A 329 10.98 -28.13 16.29
N SER A 330 10.55 -28.83 15.25
CA SER A 330 10.28 -30.27 15.34
C SER A 330 11.56 -31.06 15.62
N VAL A 331 12.68 -30.70 15.00
CA VAL A 331 13.99 -31.32 15.29
C VAL A 331 14.46 -30.99 16.71
N LEU A 332 14.25 -29.74 17.17
CA LEU A 332 14.57 -29.32 18.53
C LEU A 332 13.77 -30.07 19.60
N ARG A 333 12.47 -30.29 19.36
CA ARG A 333 11.57 -30.94 20.34
C ARG A 333 11.60 -32.46 20.27
N TYR A 334 11.69 -33.03 19.06
CA TYR A 334 11.54 -34.48 18.85
C TYR A 334 12.88 -35.20 18.62
N GLY A 335 13.96 -34.45 18.41
CA GLY A 335 15.30 -34.99 18.20
C GLY A 335 15.53 -35.58 16.81
N LEU A 336 16.62 -36.34 16.69
CA LEU A 336 17.03 -37.06 15.49
C LEU A 336 16.85 -38.58 15.70
N PRO A 337 16.57 -39.36 14.64
CA PRO A 337 16.38 -38.96 13.24
C PRO A 337 15.09 -38.15 13.02
N VAL A 338 15.05 -37.36 11.95
CA VAL A 338 13.89 -36.51 11.61
C VAL A 338 12.67 -37.40 11.33
N ASN A 339 11.79 -37.52 12.31
CA ASN A 339 10.60 -38.37 12.22
C ASN A 339 9.40 -37.63 12.81
N PHE A 340 8.87 -36.70 12.03
CA PHE A 340 7.67 -35.93 12.38
C PHE A 340 6.75 -35.79 11.17
N GLN A 341 5.47 -35.54 11.43
CA GLN A 341 4.47 -35.24 10.42
C GLN A 341 3.93 -33.83 10.61
N ALA A 342 4.25 -32.93 9.67
CA ALA A 342 3.66 -31.60 9.62
C ALA A 342 2.30 -31.63 8.91
N MET A 343 1.34 -30.88 9.45
CA MET A 343 -0.08 -30.95 9.10
C MET A 343 -0.69 -29.55 9.17
N LEU A 344 -1.48 -29.20 8.17
CA LEU A 344 -2.17 -27.93 8.07
C LEU A 344 -3.67 -28.16 8.35
N LEU A 345 -4.17 -27.62 9.45
CA LEU A 345 -5.57 -27.72 9.85
C LEU A 345 -6.25 -26.40 9.53
N GLN A 346 -7.45 -26.46 8.96
CA GLN A 346 -8.34 -25.32 8.80
C GLN A 346 -9.48 -25.49 9.81
N PRO A 347 -9.43 -24.80 10.97
CA PRO A 347 -10.44 -24.95 12.00
C PRO A 347 -11.81 -24.44 11.55
N ASN A 348 -12.87 -25.11 12.00
CA ASN A 348 -14.21 -24.56 11.89
C ASN A 348 -14.43 -23.47 12.97
N ARG A 349 -14.84 -22.27 12.56
CA ARG A 349 -14.97 -21.08 13.43
C ARG A 349 -15.78 -21.32 14.71
N ARG A 350 -16.79 -22.20 14.67
CA ARG A 350 -17.63 -22.52 15.83
C ARG A 350 -16.96 -23.48 16.83
N ASN A 351 -16.03 -24.30 16.36
CA ASN A 351 -15.50 -25.45 17.11
C ASN A 351 -14.01 -25.31 17.45
N MET A 352 -13.42 -24.13 17.29
CA MET A 352 -11.99 -23.85 17.57
C MET A 352 -11.56 -24.32 18.97
N LYS A 353 -12.36 -24.02 20.01
CA LYS A 353 -12.08 -24.41 21.39
C LYS A 353 -12.05 -25.94 21.55
N LYS A 354 -13.04 -26.62 20.98
CA LYS A 354 -13.12 -28.09 21.00
C LYS A 354 -11.96 -28.73 20.22
N LEU A 355 -11.55 -28.13 19.11
CA LEU A 355 -10.36 -28.58 18.37
C LEU A 355 -9.09 -28.49 19.22
N ARG A 356 -8.92 -27.40 20.00
CA ARG A 356 -7.81 -27.28 20.95
C ARG A 356 -7.82 -28.37 22.00
N GLU A 357 -8.97 -28.62 22.62
CA GLU A 357 -9.13 -29.66 23.65
C GLU A 357 -8.75 -31.04 23.09
N VAL A 358 -9.26 -31.40 21.90
CA VAL A 358 -8.95 -32.68 21.23
C VAL A 358 -7.46 -32.80 20.90
N LEU A 359 -6.83 -31.74 20.38
CA LEU A 359 -5.39 -31.76 20.08
C LEU A 359 -4.54 -31.86 21.36
N GLN A 360 -4.95 -31.18 22.43
CA GLN A 360 -4.27 -31.25 23.73
C GLN A 360 -4.33 -32.67 24.30
N ASP A 361 -5.50 -33.30 24.30
CA ASP A 361 -5.65 -34.67 24.79
C ASP A 361 -4.85 -35.69 23.98
N LEU A 362 -4.74 -35.47 22.66
CA LEU A 362 -4.00 -36.35 21.77
C LEU A 362 -2.48 -36.28 22.01
N TYR A 363 -1.96 -35.09 22.30
CA TYR A 363 -0.51 -34.82 22.31
C TYR A 363 0.06 -34.46 23.69
N LYS A 364 -0.74 -34.42 24.77
CA LYS A 364 -0.26 -34.12 26.14
C LYS A 364 0.90 -34.99 26.62
N HIS A 365 1.01 -36.22 26.11
CA HIS A 365 2.10 -37.13 26.45
C HIS A 365 3.48 -36.64 25.99
N LEU A 366 3.54 -35.74 25.00
CA LEU A 366 4.79 -35.16 24.48
C LEU A 366 5.44 -34.18 25.46
N ASP A 367 4.65 -33.62 26.38
CA ASP A 367 5.11 -32.69 27.42
C ASP A 367 6.03 -33.40 28.44
N SER A 368 5.90 -34.73 28.58
CA SER A 368 6.71 -35.53 29.50
C SER A 368 8.13 -35.84 28.98
N SER A 369 8.48 -35.44 27.75
CA SER A 369 9.71 -35.87 27.07
C SER A 369 10.73 -34.76 26.76
N GLY A 370 10.58 -33.51 27.21
CA GLY A 370 11.57 -32.48 26.88
C GLY A 370 11.52 -31.20 27.71
N THR A 371 12.49 -31.07 28.63
CA THR A 371 12.98 -29.83 29.25
C THR A 371 11.91 -28.84 29.73
N VAL A 372 11.48 -29.03 30.97
CA VAL A 372 11.05 -27.92 31.82
C VAL A 372 12.25 -26.98 31.97
N ILE A 373 12.39 -26.01 31.06
CA ILE A 373 13.02 -24.75 31.45
C ILE A 373 11.98 -24.12 32.36
N ASP A 374 12.27 -24.23 33.65
CA ASP A 374 11.50 -23.68 34.75
C ASP A 374 11.02 -22.27 34.42
N ALA A 375 9.76 -22.16 34.00
CA ALA A 375 9.09 -20.89 33.73
C ALA A 375 8.61 -20.21 35.04
N SER A 376 9.30 -20.48 36.17
CA SER A 376 9.01 -19.87 37.47
C SER A 376 10.08 -18.89 37.98
N MET A 377 11.12 -18.56 37.19
CA MET A 377 11.95 -17.39 37.49
C MET A 377 11.25 -16.11 37.01
N ASP A 378 10.36 -15.57 37.85
CA ASP A 378 9.82 -14.21 37.74
C ASP A 378 10.98 -13.19 37.83
N ILE A 379 11.44 -12.68 36.68
CA ILE A 379 12.31 -11.49 36.60
C ILE A 379 11.39 -10.26 36.47
N PRO A 380 11.29 -9.38 37.49
CA PRO A 380 10.43 -8.21 37.42
C PRO A 380 10.93 -7.23 36.35
N GLY A 381 10.11 -6.97 35.32
CA GLY A 381 10.37 -5.93 34.31
C GLY A 381 10.36 -6.38 32.84
N LEU A 382 10.31 -7.68 32.55
CA LEU A 382 10.05 -8.19 31.20
C LEU A 382 8.63 -8.77 31.13
N ASN A 383 7.68 -7.97 30.65
CA ASN A 383 6.36 -8.47 30.27
C ASN A 383 6.50 -9.19 28.92
N LEU A 384 7.12 -10.38 28.93
CA LEU A 384 7.17 -11.26 27.77
C LEU A 384 5.77 -11.86 27.62
N SER A 385 4.99 -11.30 26.71
CA SER A 385 3.60 -11.66 26.44
C SER A 385 3.40 -13.18 26.40
N GLN A 386 2.32 -13.61 27.04
CA GLN A 386 1.76 -14.96 27.08
C GLN A 386 1.88 -15.68 25.70
N GLN A 387 2.97 -16.40 25.45
CA GLN A 387 3.01 -17.33 24.32
C GLN A 387 2.14 -18.53 24.66
N GLU A 388 1.12 -18.79 23.84
CA GLU A 388 0.31 -20.00 23.95
C GLU A 388 1.21 -21.23 23.78
N TYR A 389 1.56 -21.86 24.89
CA TYR A 389 2.35 -23.09 24.91
C TYR A 389 1.46 -24.29 24.55
N TYR A 390 1.92 -25.09 23.59
CA TYR A 390 1.29 -26.35 23.21
C TYR A 390 2.32 -27.49 23.30
N PRO A 391 1.90 -28.73 23.64
CA PRO A 391 2.79 -29.89 23.73
C PRO A 391 3.27 -30.38 22.36
N TYR A 392 2.71 -29.82 21.27
CA TYR A 392 3.12 -30.02 19.89
C TYR A 392 3.60 -28.70 19.28
N VAL A 393 4.39 -28.77 18.21
CA VAL A 393 4.82 -27.57 17.47
C VAL A 393 3.59 -26.93 16.84
N TYR A 394 3.40 -25.63 17.03
CA TYR A 394 2.22 -24.91 16.55
C TYR A 394 2.59 -23.54 15.96
N TYR A 395 2.10 -23.28 14.75
CA TYR A 395 2.17 -21.99 14.09
C TYR A 395 0.83 -21.63 13.45
N LYS A 396 0.34 -20.42 13.73
CA LYS A 396 -0.79 -19.84 13.01
C LYS A 396 -0.34 -19.28 11.66
N ILE A 397 -1.11 -19.58 10.61
CA ILE A 397 -1.02 -18.99 9.27
C ILE A 397 -2.35 -18.33 8.98
N ASP A 398 -2.34 -17.01 8.76
CA ASP A 398 -3.54 -16.31 8.33
C ASP A 398 -3.39 -15.87 6.87
N CYS A 399 -4.24 -16.42 5.99
CA CYS A 399 -4.33 -16.00 4.60
C CYS A 399 -5.33 -14.85 4.39
N ASN A 400 -6.00 -14.39 5.46
CA ASN A 400 -6.77 -13.15 5.42
C ASN A 400 -5.79 -12.01 5.63
N LEU A 401 -5.18 -11.55 4.54
CA LEU A 401 -4.31 -10.37 4.57
C LEU A 401 -5.05 -9.07 4.95
N LEU A 402 -6.37 -9.11 5.17
CA LEU A 402 -7.25 -7.95 5.36
C LEU A 402 -8.23 -8.09 6.54
N ASP A 403 -8.20 -9.20 7.28
CA ASP A 403 -9.23 -9.49 8.29
C ASP A 403 -8.61 -9.48 9.69
N PHE A 404 -8.05 -8.33 10.04
CA PHE A 404 -7.62 -8.03 11.39
C PHE A 404 -8.85 -7.58 12.19
N LYS A 405 -9.08 -8.23 13.33
CA LYS A 405 -10.28 -8.06 14.15
C LYS A 405 -10.21 -6.80 14.98
#